data_AF-A0A127PYF6-F1
#
_entry.id   AF-A0A127PYF6-F1
#
_cell.length_a   1.000
_cell.length_b   1.000
_cell.length_c   1.000
_cell.angle_alpha   90.00
_cell.angle_beta   90.00
_cell.angle_gamma   90.00
#
_symmetry.space_group_name_H-M   'P 1'
#
loop_
_entity.id
_entity.type
_entity.pdbx_description
1 polymer ?
#
loop_
_entity_poly.entity_id
_entity_poly.type
_entity_poly.pdbx_seq_one_letter_code
_entity_poly.pdbx_strand_id
1 'polypeptide(L)'
;MRCPWHGGDLDRGSRISGRNMGAKHRGRGGALMQMGLPIGAIVAIGAAAVVGNLAGGLGGNGWRILYLIGALPAVIMFFIARRTPESPVWKKRTQASLLKTRRRFSLPSPAELKGIKHAFFFIFFLQYIFWGVFTWAPTFLIASKHLNFLHSLNFLIALQLGAIAGFIVFGSFVDRFGRRPLFFSYLGIGICSVCCYVLSVQPGILLVALFFTGFSVNGIFAGLGPFTAELIPDTESRAFLMGLAYNGGRIGGLLAPSIIGVLATHGGAELGMSTTIAAFVFAAVVIFFAPETKGRQLK
;
A
#
# COMPACT_ATOMS: atom_id res chain seq x y z
N MET A 1 30.45 -15.75 1.90
CA MET A 1 29.52 -15.66 3.05
C MET A 1 28.36 -14.76 2.65
N ARG A 2 27.14 -15.30 2.56
CA ARG A 2 25.93 -14.60 2.08
C ARG A 2 25.23 -13.97 3.29
N CYS A 3 25.19 -12.63 3.37
CA CYS A 3 24.57 -11.89 4.47
C CYS A 3 23.03 -11.96 4.46
N PRO A 4 22.38 -11.74 5.63
CA PRO A 4 21.03 -12.18 5.92
C PRO A 4 19.94 -11.25 5.39
N TRP A 5 18.78 -11.86 5.17
CA TRP A 5 17.53 -11.28 4.73
C TRP A 5 17.01 -10.23 5.72
N HIS A 6 17.14 -8.93 5.40
CA HIS A 6 16.47 -7.85 6.11
C HIS A 6 15.54 -7.08 5.18
N GLY A 7 14.23 -7.18 5.46
CA GLY A 7 13.17 -6.14 5.40
C GLY A 7 12.93 -5.30 4.13
N GLY A 8 13.73 -5.42 3.08
CA GLY A 8 13.78 -4.47 1.96
C GLY A 8 13.39 -5.03 0.59
N ASP A 9 12.62 -6.11 0.52
CA ASP A 9 12.34 -6.77 -0.77
C ASP A 9 11.46 -5.92 -1.71
N LEU A 10 10.60 -5.07 -1.15
CA LEU A 10 9.86 -4.03 -1.90
C LEU A 10 10.80 -2.94 -2.46
N ASP A 11 11.88 -2.62 -1.76
CA ASP A 11 12.89 -1.66 -2.24
C ASP A 11 13.82 -2.26 -3.30
N ARG A 12 14.00 -3.58 -3.31
CA ARG A 12 14.82 -4.28 -4.31
C ARG A 12 14.08 -4.45 -5.64
N GLY A 13 12.81 -4.89 -5.63
CA GLY A 13 12.03 -5.05 -6.86
C GLY A 13 11.82 -3.73 -7.62
N SER A 14 11.67 -2.61 -6.89
CA SER A 14 11.37 -1.30 -7.48
C SER A 14 12.58 -0.75 -8.23
N ARG A 15 13.78 -1.04 -7.72
CA ARG A 15 15.06 -0.69 -8.36
C ARG A 15 15.38 -1.53 -9.59
N ILE A 16 14.93 -2.78 -9.64
CA ILE A 16 15.13 -3.66 -10.81
C ILE A 16 14.15 -3.26 -11.93
N SER A 17 12.87 -3.07 -11.61
CA SER A 17 11.84 -2.64 -12.56
C SER A 17 12.16 -1.26 -13.18
N GLY A 18 12.62 -0.30 -12.37
CA GLY A 18 12.96 1.04 -12.82
C GLY A 18 14.22 1.17 -13.69
N ARG A 19 15.02 0.10 -13.86
CA ARG A 19 16.25 0.11 -14.68
C ARG A 19 16.06 -0.35 -16.11
N ASN A 20 15.16 -1.31 -16.34
CA ASN A 20 14.88 -1.80 -17.70
C ASN A 20 13.85 -0.92 -18.42
N MET A 21 13.14 -0.05 -17.70
CA MET A 21 12.16 0.87 -18.26
C MET A 21 12.77 2.27 -18.43
N GLY A 22 12.80 2.78 -19.67
CA GLY A 22 13.29 4.13 -19.97
C GLY A 22 12.59 5.22 -19.12
N ALA A 23 13.21 6.40 -18.98
CA ALA A 23 12.76 7.47 -18.09
C ALA A 23 11.26 7.82 -18.22
N LYS A 24 10.69 7.65 -19.42
CA LYS A 24 9.29 7.87 -19.78
C LYS A 24 8.29 6.82 -19.22
N HIS A 25 8.77 5.68 -18.70
CA HIS A 25 7.93 4.55 -18.26
C HIS A 25 8.13 4.17 -16.77
N ARG A 26 8.89 4.96 -16.00
CA ARG A 26 9.18 4.66 -14.59
C ARG A 26 7.92 4.56 -13.72
N GLY A 27 6.90 5.39 -13.98
CA GLY A 27 5.60 5.31 -13.28
C GLY A 27 4.87 3.98 -13.53
N ARG A 28 4.91 3.47 -14.77
CA ARG A 28 4.32 2.16 -15.13
C ARG A 28 5.07 1.00 -14.47
N GLY A 29 6.41 1.07 -14.41
CA GLY A 29 7.22 0.05 -13.74
C GLY A 29 6.99 -0.03 -12.23
N GLY A 30 6.75 1.11 -11.59
CA GLY A 30 6.35 1.18 -10.18
C GLY A 30 4.94 0.61 -9.95
N ALA A 31 3.98 0.95 -10.81
CA ALA A 31 2.63 0.39 -10.75
C ALA A 31 2.63 -1.14 -10.95
N LEU A 32 3.41 -1.66 -11.92
CA LEU A 32 3.61 -3.09 -12.15
C LEU A 32 4.09 -3.83 -10.92
N MET A 33 5.00 -3.22 -10.17
CA MET A 33 5.48 -3.82 -8.94
C MET A 33 4.40 -3.82 -7.84
N GLN A 34 3.68 -2.71 -7.68
CA GLN A 34 2.64 -2.57 -6.66
C GLN A 34 1.46 -3.52 -6.91
N MET A 35 1.18 -3.87 -8.17
CA MET A 35 0.17 -4.87 -8.55
C MET A 35 0.49 -6.29 -8.05
N GLY A 36 1.73 -6.60 -7.68
CA GLY A 36 2.07 -7.91 -7.10
C GLY A 36 1.30 -8.22 -5.81
N LEU A 37 1.03 -7.20 -4.99
CA LEU A 37 0.27 -7.36 -3.73
C LEU A 37 -1.18 -7.80 -3.97
N PRO A 38 -2.01 -7.07 -4.74
CA PRO A 38 -3.39 -7.50 -4.98
C PRO A 38 -3.48 -8.79 -5.79
N ILE A 39 -2.57 -9.04 -6.74
CA ILE A 39 -2.53 -10.32 -7.48
C ILE A 39 -2.28 -11.49 -6.51
N GLY A 40 -1.28 -11.36 -5.63
CA GLY A 40 -1.00 -12.36 -4.60
C GLY A 40 -2.18 -12.57 -3.66
N ALA A 41 -2.86 -11.49 -3.26
CA ALA A 41 -4.07 -11.56 -2.44
C ALA A 41 -5.22 -12.28 -3.15
N ILE A 42 -5.45 -12.04 -4.45
CA ILE A 42 -6.48 -12.76 -5.23
C ILE A 42 -6.18 -14.25 -5.28
N VAL A 43 -4.93 -14.63 -5.55
CA VAL A 43 -4.51 -16.04 -5.55
C VAL A 43 -4.72 -16.67 -4.17
N ALA A 44 -4.36 -15.96 -3.09
CA ALA A 44 -4.57 -16.43 -1.73
C ALA A 44 -6.06 -16.59 -1.37
N ILE A 45 -6.91 -15.64 -1.79
CA ILE A 45 -8.37 -15.71 -1.60
C ILE A 45 -8.95 -16.89 -2.37
N GLY A 46 -8.51 -17.12 -3.62
CA GLY A 46 -8.92 -18.27 -4.42
C GLY A 46 -8.51 -19.60 -3.78
N ALA A 47 -7.27 -19.70 -3.28
CA ALA A 47 -6.82 -20.87 -2.54
C ALA A 47 -7.65 -21.10 -1.26
N ALA A 48 -7.97 -20.04 -0.52
CA ALA A 48 -8.86 -20.11 0.66
C ALA A 48 -10.27 -20.59 0.30
N ALA A 49 -10.83 -20.15 -0.83
CA ALA A 49 -12.12 -20.61 -1.32
C ALA A 49 -12.09 -22.10 -1.71
N VAL A 50 -11.06 -22.55 -2.43
CA VAL A 50 -10.91 -23.96 -2.84
C VAL A 50 -10.75 -24.86 -1.61
N VAL A 51 -9.83 -24.53 -0.72
CA VAL A 51 -9.60 -25.32 0.50
C VAL A 51 -10.84 -25.29 1.40
N GLY A 52 -11.50 -24.14 1.55
CA GLY A 52 -12.73 -24.03 2.32
C GLY A 52 -13.85 -24.92 1.78
N ASN A 53 -14.01 -25.03 0.46
CA ASN A 53 -14.99 -25.92 -0.14
C ASN A 53 -14.62 -27.41 0.01
N LEU A 54 -13.35 -27.78 -0.21
CA LEU A 54 -12.90 -29.17 -0.18
C LEU A 54 -12.81 -29.75 1.24
N ALA A 55 -12.44 -28.93 2.23
CA ALA A 55 -12.25 -29.36 3.61
C ALA A 55 -13.48 -29.14 4.51
N GLY A 56 -14.62 -28.70 3.96
CA GLY A 56 -15.83 -28.40 4.73
C GLY A 56 -15.68 -27.18 5.65
N GLY A 57 -14.80 -26.25 5.31
CA GLY A 57 -14.45 -25.05 6.09
C GLY A 57 -12.95 -24.91 6.32
N LEU A 58 -12.57 -23.85 7.05
CA LEU A 58 -11.16 -23.62 7.44
C LEU A 58 -10.78 -24.25 8.79
N GLY A 59 -11.72 -24.94 9.43
CA GLY A 59 -11.47 -25.76 10.63
C GLY A 59 -10.61 -27.00 10.34
N GLY A 60 -10.20 -27.71 11.38
CA GLY A 60 -9.43 -28.95 11.25
C GLY A 60 -8.08 -28.74 10.54
N ASN A 61 -7.91 -29.35 9.36
CA ASN A 61 -6.69 -29.26 8.56
C ASN A 61 -6.70 -28.13 7.50
N GLY A 62 -7.82 -27.45 7.28
CA GLY A 62 -7.94 -26.44 6.21
C GLY A 62 -6.92 -25.30 6.33
N TRP A 63 -6.76 -24.73 7.53
CA TRP A 63 -5.75 -23.69 7.78
C TRP A 63 -4.31 -24.19 7.56
N ARG A 64 -4.00 -25.46 7.88
CA ARG A 64 -2.67 -26.06 7.66
C ARG A 64 -2.33 -26.16 6.18
N ILE A 65 -3.30 -26.59 5.37
CA ILE A 65 -3.15 -26.68 3.91
C ILE A 65 -2.89 -25.29 3.32
N LEU A 66 -3.57 -24.25 3.81
CA LEU A 66 -3.31 -22.87 3.37
C LEU A 66 -1.90 -22.39 3.69
N TYR A 67 -1.37 -22.71 4.87
CA TYR A 67 0.03 -22.40 5.19
C TYR A 67 1.01 -23.14 4.27
N LEU A 68 0.74 -24.40 3.93
CA LEU A 68 1.57 -25.17 3.00
C LEU A 68 1.55 -24.57 1.58
N ILE A 69 0.37 -24.19 1.08
CA ILE A 69 0.24 -23.49 -0.21
C ILE A 69 0.99 -22.15 -0.17
N GLY A 70 0.84 -21.40 0.92
CA GLY A 70 1.54 -20.12 1.13
C GLY A 70 3.07 -20.23 1.19
N ALA A 71 3.62 -21.42 1.45
CA ALA A 71 5.07 -21.66 1.42
C ALA A 71 5.62 -21.85 0.00
N LEU A 72 4.80 -22.21 -1.00
CA LEU A 72 5.24 -22.49 -2.37
C LEU A 72 5.93 -21.28 -3.05
N PRO A 73 5.41 -20.04 -2.96
CA PRO A 73 6.09 -18.88 -3.51
C PRO A 73 7.50 -18.66 -2.93
N ALA A 74 7.74 -19.04 -1.67
CA ALA A 74 9.07 -18.93 -1.06
C ALA A 74 10.08 -19.89 -1.70
N VAL A 75 9.63 -21.10 -2.07
CA VAL A 75 10.45 -22.08 -2.81
C VAL A 75 10.82 -21.54 -4.19
N ILE A 76 9.85 -21.00 -4.93
CA ILE A 76 10.08 -20.38 -6.24
C ILE A 76 11.07 -19.21 -6.10
N MET A 77 10.85 -18.32 -5.14
CA MET A 77 11.72 -17.18 -4.87
C MET A 77 13.14 -17.60 -4.48
N PHE A 78 13.32 -18.69 -3.74
CA PHE A 78 14.63 -19.23 -3.41
C PHE A 78 15.43 -19.62 -4.66
N PHE A 79 14.81 -20.29 -5.63
CA PHE A 79 15.47 -20.65 -6.88
C PHE A 79 15.76 -19.44 -7.76
N ILE A 80 14.83 -18.48 -7.86
CA ILE A 80 15.04 -17.23 -8.59
C ILE A 80 16.19 -16.42 -7.96
N ALA A 81 16.20 -16.29 -6.63
CA ALA A 81 17.23 -15.57 -5.90
C ALA A 81 18.62 -16.21 -6.06
N ARG A 82 18.70 -17.54 -6.19
CA ARG A 82 19.97 -18.23 -6.46
C ARG A 82 20.53 -17.95 -7.85
N ARG A 83 19.66 -17.75 -8.85
CA ARG A 83 20.03 -17.52 -10.26
C ARG A 83 20.20 -16.05 -10.64
N THR A 84 19.71 -15.13 -9.81
CA THR A 84 19.79 -13.69 -10.10
C THR A 84 21.17 -13.15 -9.73
N PRO A 85 22.00 -12.72 -10.70
CA PRO A 85 23.31 -12.17 -10.41
C PRO A 85 23.19 -10.85 -9.64
N GLU A 86 24.12 -10.60 -8.72
CA GLU A 86 24.18 -9.32 -8.00
C GLU A 86 24.34 -8.16 -8.97
N SER A 87 23.54 -7.11 -8.77
CA SER A 87 23.55 -5.95 -9.65
C SER A 87 24.94 -5.30 -9.71
N PRO A 88 25.49 -4.99 -10.92
CA PRO A 88 26.81 -4.37 -11.06
C PRO A 88 26.92 -3.01 -10.36
N VAL A 89 25.81 -2.31 -10.16
CA VAL A 89 25.77 -1.04 -9.39
C VAL A 89 25.87 -1.27 -7.89
N TRP A 90 25.36 -2.39 -7.37
CA TRP A 90 25.58 -2.75 -5.97
C TRP A 90 27.07 -3.03 -5.75
N LYS A 91 27.71 -3.79 -6.65
CA LYS A 91 29.16 -4.05 -6.56
C LYS A 91 29.99 -2.76 -6.57
N LYS A 92 29.67 -1.83 -7.48
CA LYS A 92 30.31 -0.50 -7.53
C LYS A 92 30.01 0.34 -6.27
N ARG A 93 28.78 0.32 -5.74
CA ARG A 93 28.41 1.08 -4.53
C ARG A 93 29.01 0.50 -3.25
N THR A 94 29.10 -0.82 -3.11
CA THR A 94 29.70 -1.45 -1.93
C THR A 94 31.20 -1.20 -1.90
N GLN A 95 31.89 -1.31 -3.04
CA GLN A 95 33.31 -0.91 -3.13
C GLN A 95 33.51 0.58 -2.81
N ALA A 96 32.65 1.47 -3.30
CA ALA A 96 32.72 2.90 -2.98
C ALA A 96 32.30 3.24 -1.52
N SER A 97 31.42 2.44 -0.91
CA SER A 97 30.93 2.60 0.47
C SER A 97 31.97 2.19 1.50
N LEU A 98 32.81 1.20 1.20
CA LEU A 98 33.92 0.79 2.06
C LEU A 98 35.05 1.84 2.10
N LEU A 99 35.10 2.74 1.10
CA LEU A 99 36.08 3.81 0.97
C LEU A 99 35.59 5.18 1.48
N LYS A 100 34.31 5.33 1.86
CA LYS A 100 33.73 6.62 2.32
C LYS A 100 33.49 6.62 3.83
N THR A 101 34.41 7.25 4.55
CA THR A 101 34.32 7.66 5.97
C THR A 101 33.12 8.58 6.20
N ARG A 102 32.35 8.33 7.28
CA ARG A 102 31.24 9.12 7.85
C ARG A 102 30.41 9.94 6.83
N ARG A 103 29.25 9.41 6.41
CA ARG A 103 28.16 10.27 5.92
C ARG A 103 27.86 11.30 7.00
N ARG A 104 28.15 12.57 6.72
CA ARG A 104 27.86 13.67 7.63
C ARG A 104 26.34 13.80 7.66
N PHE A 105 25.72 13.42 8.77
CA PHE A 105 24.32 13.72 9.02
C PHE A 105 24.20 15.24 9.10
N SER A 106 23.76 15.86 8.02
CA SER A 106 23.35 17.26 8.04
C SER A 106 21.98 17.32 8.70
N LEU A 107 21.83 18.22 9.67
CA LEU A 107 20.51 18.52 10.24
C LEU A 107 19.55 18.92 9.10
N PRO A 108 18.29 18.44 9.12
CA PRO A 108 17.32 18.82 8.10
C PRO A 108 17.11 20.34 8.10
N SER A 109 17.14 20.94 6.92
CA SER A 109 16.73 22.32 6.72
C SER A 109 15.24 22.51 7.04
N PRO A 110 14.79 23.75 7.33
CA PRO A 110 13.38 24.03 7.58
C PRO A 110 12.44 23.61 6.44
N ALA A 111 12.91 23.70 5.19
CA ALA A 111 12.17 23.25 4.02
C ALA A 111 12.01 21.72 3.97
N GLU A 112 13.07 20.97 4.31
CA GLU A 112 13.02 19.51 4.44
C GLU A 112 12.10 19.08 5.59
N LEU A 113 12.17 19.73 6.76
CA LEU A 113 11.26 19.48 7.87
C LEU A 113 9.79 19.69 7.48
N LYS A 114 9.49 20.75 6.73
CA LYS A 114 8.15 20.98 6.19
C LYS A 114 7.73 19.85 5.23
N GLY A 115 8.61 19.45 4.31
CA GLY A 115 8.36 18.34 3.38
C GLY A 115 8.11 17.01 4.10
N ILE A 116 8.96 16.66 5.06
CA ILE A 116 8.85 15.46 5.90
C ILE A 116 7.55 15.48 6.69
N LYS A 117 7.15 16.62 7.27
CA LYS A 117 5.89 16.72 8.02
C LYS A 117 4.69 16.36 7.15
N HIS A 118 4.60 16.93 5.94
CA HIS A 118 3.50 16.60 5.01
C HIS A 118 3.55 15.13 4.57
N ALA A 119 4.74 14.63 4.22
CA ALA A 119 4.93 13.23 3.85
C ALA A 119 4.52 12.29 4.99
N PHE A 120 5.00 12.54 6.22
CA PHE A 120 4.72 11.72 7.39
C PHE A 120 3.21 11.65 7.67
N PHE A 121 2.53 12.80 7.80
CA PHE A 121 1.11 12.80 8.14
C PHE A 121 0.25 12.23 7.01
N PHE A 122 0.61 12.49 5.75
CA PHE A 122 -0.09 11.87 4.64
C PHE A 122 0.05 10.36 4.66
N ILE A 123 1.28 9.84 4.80
CA ILE A 123 1.54 8.40 4.91
C ILE A 123 0.84 7.81 6.13
N PHE A 124 0.82 8.53 7.26
CA PHE A 124 0.13 8.10 8.48
C PHE A 124 -1.34 7.79 8.21
N PHE A 125 -2.08 8.74 7.63
CA PHE A 125 -3.49 8.52 7.34
C PHE A 125 -3.70 7.46 6.26
N LEU A 126 -2.85 7.41 5.23
CA LEU A 126 -2.93 6.35 4.22
C LEU A 126 -2.67 4.95 4.79
N GLN A 127 -1.71 4.81 5.69
CA GLN A 127 -1.44 3.55 6.38
C GLN A 127 -2.59 3.17 7.31
N TYR A 128 -3.17 4.16 8.02
CA TYR A 128 -4.37 3.93 8.84
C TYR A 128 -5.52 3.38 7.99
N ILE A 129 -5.82 4.03 6.86
CA ILE A 129 -6.89 3.62 5.94
C ILE A 129 -6.60 2.23 5.37
N PHE A 130 -5.38 2.00 4.87
CA PHE A 130 -4.97 0.74 4.26
C PHE A 130 -5.14 -0.43 5.24
N TRP A 131 -4.51 -0.34 6.42
CA TRP A 131 -4.57 -1.44 7.39
C TRP A 131 -5.94 -1.55 8.05
N GLY A 132 -6.65 -0.44 8.23
CA GLY A 132 -8.02 -0.45 8.72
C GLY A 132 -8.96 -1.22 7.81
N VAL A 133 -8.99 -0.87 6.51
CA VAL A 133 -9.83 -1.55 5.52
C VAL A 133 -9.39 -3.00 5.33
N PHE A 134 -8.11 -3.29 5.12
CA PHE A 134 -7.66 -4.66 4.85
C PHE A 134 -7.86 -5.61 6.02
N THR A 135 -7.67 -5.14 7.26
CA THR A 135 -7.82 -5.98 8.45
C THR A 135 -9.28 -6.22 8.78
N TRP A 136 -10.11 -5.16 8.72
CA TRP A 136 -11.48 -5.22 9.22
C TRP A 136 -12.55 -5.44 8.15
N ALA A 137 -12.29 -5.23 6.86
CA ALA A 137 -13.31 -5.46 5.82
C ALA A 137 -13.86 -6.90 5.81
N PRO A 138 -13.04 -7.97 5.92
CA PRO A 138 -13.58 -9.34 5.98
C PRO A 138 -14.51 -9.54 7.19
N THR A 139 -14.05 -9.13 8.38
CA THR A 139 -14.80 -9.25 9.63
C THR A 139 -16.07 -8.40 9.60
N PHE A 140 -16.02 -7.19 9.04
CA PHE A 140 -17.16 -6.30 8.88
C PHE A 140 -18.25 -6.93 7.99
N LEU A 141 -17.86 -7.53 6.86
CA LEU A 141 -18.80 -8.22 5.96
C LEU A 141 -19.49 -9.42 6.63
N ILE A 142 -18.77 -10.15 7.47
CA ILE A 142 -19.32 -11.32 8.18
C ILE A 142 -20.19 -10.87 9.37
N ALA A 143 -19.66 -9.99 10.22
CA ALA A 143 -20.29 -9.61 11.49
C ALA A 143 -21.47 -8.64 11.29
N SER A 144 -21.31 -7.61 10.47
CA SER A 144 -22.33 -6.56 10.27
C SER A 144 -23.24 -6.81 9.08
N LYS A 145 -22.73 -7.44 8.01
CA LYS A 145 -23.53 -7.71 6.79
C LYS A 145 -24.07 -9.14 6.74
N HIS A 146 -23.82 -9.93 7.78
CA HIS A 146 -24.29 -11.32 7.94
C HIS A 146 -23.99 -12.22 6.72
N LEU A 147 -22.90 -11.92 6.02
CA LEU A 147 -22.47 -12.72 4.88
C LEU A 147 -21.73 -13.96 5.37
N ASN A 148 -21.99 -15.10 4.73
CA ASN A 148 -21.17 -16.28 4.97
C ASN A 148 -19.72 -16.03 4.48
N PHE A 149 -18.78 -16.82 5.01
CA PHE A 149 -17.36 -16.66 4.71
C PHE A 149 -17.05 -16.75 3.21
N LEU A 150 -17.60 -17.73 2.49
CA LEU A 150 -17.31 -17.90 1.05
C LEU A 150 -17.84 -16.74 0.21
N HIS A 151 -19.01 -16.19 0.56
CA HIS A 151 -19.57 -15.02 -0.10
C HIS A 151 -18.74 -13.77 0.19
N SER A 152 -18.21 -13.60 1.42
CA SER A 152 -17.35 -12.45 1.75
C SER A 152 -16.08 -12.41 0.89
N LEU A 153 -15.54 -13.57 0.49
CA LEU A 153 -14.37 -13.66 -0.39
C LEU A 153 -14.59 -12.99 -1.75
N ASN A 154 -15.80 -13.05 -2.33
CA ASN A 154 -16.10 -12.38 -3.61
C ASN A 154 -15.94 -10.86 -3.51
N PHE A 155 -16.33 -10.28 -2.38
CA PHE A 155 -16.17 -8.86 -2.11
C PHE A 155 -14.70 -8.48 -1.90
N LEU A 156 -13.91 -9.37 -1.29
CA LEU A 156 -12.46 -9.17 -1.17
C LEU A 156 -11.76 -9.26 -2.52
N ILE A 157 -12.22 -10.14 -3.43
CA ILE A 157 -11.73 -10.16 -4.82
C ILE A 157 -12.06 -8.83 -5.51
N ALA A 158 -13.28 -8.31 -5.35
CA ALA A 158 -13.65 -7.00 -5.88
C ALA A 158 -12.74 -5.88 -5.36
N LEU A 159 -12.44 -5.88 -4.05
CA LEU A 159 -11.47 -4.96 -3.43
C LEU A 159 -10.08 -5.06 -4.11
N GLN A 160 -9.56 -6.27 -4.37
CA GLN A 160 -8.25 -6.42 -5.01
C GLN A 160 -8.25 -6.07 -6.50
N LEU A 161 -9.32 -6.37 -7.23
CA LEU A 161 -9.47 -5.96 -8.63
C LEU A 161 -9.52 -4.43 -8.74
N GLY A 162 -10.22 -3.80 -7.80
CA GLY A 162 -10.21 -2.36 -7.61
C GLY A 162 -8.79 -1.82 -7.43
N ALA A 163 -8.01 -2.44 -6.55
CA ALA A 163 -6.62 -2.06 -6.30
C ALA A 163 -5.75 -2.10 -7.56
N ILE A 164 -5.86 -3.17 -8.37
CA ILE A 164 -5.15 -3.30 -9.65
C ILE A 164 -5.55 -2.16 -10.59
N ALA A 165 -6.84 -1.92 -10.78
CA ALA A 165 -7.33 -0.82 -11.61
C ALA A 165 -6.85 0.55 -11.09
N GLY A 166 -6.84 0.73 -9.77
CA GLY A 166 -6.36 1.93 -9.09
C GLY A 166 -4.90 2.23 -9.41
N PHE A 167 -4.02 1.23 -9.35
CA PHE A 167 -2.60 1.38 -9.70
C PHE A 167 -2.40 1.76 -11.16
N ILE A 168 -3.13 1.12 -12.08
CA ILE A 168 -3.02 1.37 -13.52
C ILE A 168 -3.48 2.79 -13.84
N VAL A 169 -4.65 3.20 -13.33
CA VAL A 169 -5.21 4.54 -13.59
C VAL A 169 -4.33 5.61 -12.97
N PHE A 170 -3.94 5.48 -11.70
CA PHE A 170 -3.12 6.49 -11.03
C PHE A 170 -1.79 6.68 -11.78
N GLY A 171 -1.08 5.58 -12.04
CA GLY A 171 0.21 5.62 -12.72
C GLY A 171 0.13 6.15 -14.17
N SER A 172 -1.01 6.00 -14.84
CA SER A 172 -1.21 6.50 -16.20
C SER A 172 -1.55 7.98 -16.27
N PHE A 173 -2.19 8.52 -15.22
CA PHE A 173 -2.75 9.87 -15.25
C PHE A 173 -1.98 10.88 -14.37
N VAL A 174 -1.12 10.43 -13.45
CA VAL A 174 -0.36 11.30 -12.51
C VAL A 174 0.50 12.36 -13.19
N ASP A 175 1.12 12.01 -14.32
CA ASP A 175 1.94 12.97 -15.07
C ASP A 175 1.09 13.92 -15.92
N ARG A 176 -0.12 13.51 -16.32
CA ARG A 176 -1.03 14.31 -17.13
C ARG A 176 -1.73 15.38 -16.28
N PHE A 177 -2.35 14.99 -15.16
CA PHE A 177 -3.16 15.90 -14.34
C PHE A 177 -2.39 16.56 -13.20
N GLY A 178 -1.25 16.02 -12.80
CA GLY A 178 -0.55 16.45 -11.58
C GLY A 178 -0.90 15.59 -10.39
N ARG A 179 -0.12 15.72 -9.31
CA ARG A 179 -0.19 14.79 -8.17
C ARG A 179 -1.37 15.13 -7.27
N ARG A 180 -1.57 16.41 -6.98
CA ARG A 180 -2.56 16.88 -6.00
C ARG A 180 -4.01 16.65 -6.44
N PRO A 181 -4.44 16.96 -7.69
CA PRO A 181 -5.80 16.65 -8.15
C PRO A 181 -6.11 15.16 -8.11
N LEU A 182 -5.13 14.33 -8.47
CA LEU A 182 -5.31 12.88 -8.45
C LEU A 182 -5.44 12.33 -7.03
N PHE A 183 -4.62 12.80 -6.08
CA PHE A 183 -4.82 12.44 -4.68
C PHE A 183 -6.21 12.84 -4.17
N PHE A 184 -6.67 14.06 -4.47
CA PHE A 184 -8.02 14.47 -4.08
C PHE A 184 -9.12 13.59 -4.71
N SER A 185 -9.00 13.26 -6.00
CA SER A 185 -9.98 12.41 -6.67
C SER A 185 -10.04 11.02 -6.02
N TYR A 186 -8.89 10.41 -5.72
CA TYR A 186 -8.86 9.09 -5.08
C TYR A 186 -9.38 9.17 -3.64
N LEU A 187 -8.98 10.18 -2.86
CA LEU A 187 -9.48 10.37 -1.50
C LEU A 187 -11.01 10.58 -1.48
N GLY A 188 -11.55 11.36 -2.43
CA GLY A 188 -12.99 11.55 -2.59
C GLY A 188 -13.72 10.27 -2.97
N ILE A 189 -13.20 9.51 -3.94
CA ILE A 189 -13.73 8.19 -4.31
C ILE A 189 -13.75 7.27 -3.08
N GLY A 190 -12.68 7.28 -2.29
CA GLY A 190 -12.54 6.48 -1.07
C GLY A 190 -13.56 6.86 0.01
N ILE A 191 -13.78 8.16 0.24
CA ILE A 191 -14.83 8.63 1.17
C ILE A 191 -16.19 8.12 0.71
N CYS A 192 -16.55 8.37 -0.55
CA CYS A 192 -17.85 7.95 -1.08
C CYS A 192 -18.03 6.43 -1.04
N SER A 193 -17.00 5.67 -1.42
CA SER A 193 -17.06 4.21 -1.46
C SER A 193 -17.15 3.60 -0.06
N VAL A 194 -16.42 4.14 0.92
CA VAL A 194 -16.48 3.70 2.31
C VAL A 194 -17.84 4.01 2.92
N CYS A 195 -18.34 5.24 2.77
CA CYS A 195 -19.69 5.60 3.21
C CYS A 195 -20.73 4.64 2.61
N CYS A 196 -20.60 4.34 1.31
CA CYS A 196 -21.53 3.47 0.60
C CYS A 196 -21.54 2.04 1.16
N TYR A 197 -20.37 1.41 1.39
CA TYR A 197 -20.37 0.04 1.92
C TYR A 197 -20.71 -0.03 3.41
N VAL A 198 -20.42 1.01 4.19
CA VAL A 198 -20.81 1.07 5.61
C VAL A 198 -22.33 1.15 5.73
N LEU A 199 -22.98 2.02 4.94
CA LEU A 199 -24.42 2.28 5.03
C LEU A 199 -25.29 1.27 4.28
N SER A 200 -24.78 0.64 3.21
CA SER A 200 -25.55 -0.29 2.39
C SER A 200 -25.49 -1.74 2.91
N VAL A 201 -26.53 -2.50 2.63
CA VAL A 201 -26.58 -3.97 2.85
C VAL A 201 -26.79 -4.73 1.53
N GLN A 202 -27.03 -4.03 0.42
CA GLN A 202 -27.32 -4.67 -0.86
C GLN A 202 -26.03 -5.24 -1.48
N PRO A 203 -25.98 -6.54 -1.84
CA PRO A 203 -24.76 -7.17 -2.36
C PRO A 203 -24.16 -6.48 -3.60
N GLY A 204 -25.00 -6.04 -4.55
CA GLY A 204 -24.53 -5.32 -5.73
C GLY A 204 -23.83 -4.00 -5.39
N ILE A 205 -24.38 -3.25 -4.44
CA ILE A 205 -23.78 -1.99 -3.98
C ILE A 205 -22.47 -2.26 -3.23
N LEU A 206 -22.45 -3.26 -2.34
CA LEU A 206 -21.25 -3.65 -1.60
C LEU A 206 -20.10 -4.08 -2.52
N LEU A 207 -20.38 -4.80 -3.60
CA LEU A 207 -19.36 -5.20 -4.59
C LEU A 207 -18.72 -3.98 -5.25
N VAL A 208 -19.55 -3.05 -5.75
CA VAL A 208 -19.08 -1.82 -6.41
C VAL A 208 -18.33 -0.93 -5.43
N ALA A 209 -18.87 -0.76 -4.22
CA ALA A 209 -18.26 0.06 -3.18
C ALA A 209 -16.91 -0.50 -2.72
N LEU A 210 -16.77 -1.82 -2.54
CA LEU A 210 -15.47 -2.41 -2.20
C LEU A 210 -14.49 -2.36 -3.35
N PHE A 211 -14.92 -2.52 -4.61
CA PHE A 211 -14.07 -2.27 -5.76
C PHE A 211 -13.49 -0.85 -5.73
N PHE A 212 -14.34 0.18 -5.58
CA PHE A 212 -13.86 1.57 -5.53
C PHE A 212 -13.07 1.91 -4.26
N THR A 213 -13.35 1.21 -3.15
CA THR A 213 -12.52 1.31 -1.95
C THR A 213 -11.12 0.79 -2.24
N GLY A 214 -11.00 -0.37 -2.88
CA GLY A 214 -9.72 -0.95 -3.26
C GLY A 214 -8.95 -0.06 -4.25
N PHE A 215 -9.67 0.47 -5.25
CA PHE A 215 -9.17 1.44 -6.23
C PHE A 215 -8.56 2.67 -5.56
N SER A 216 -9.28 3.27 -4.63
CA SER A 216 -8.84 4.45 -3.89
C SER A 216 -7.65 4.14 -2.98
N VAL A 217 -7.85 3.18 -2.06
CA VAL A 217 -6.93 2.87 -0.96
C VAL A 217 -5.58 2.41 -1.48
N ASN A 218 -5.55 1.51 -2.46
CA ASN A 218 -4.30 0.99 -2.99
C ASN A 218 -3.73 1.91 -4.08
N GLY A 219 -4.57 2.37 -5.01
CA GLY A 219 -4.08 3.11 -6.17
C GLY A 219 -3.35 4.39 -5.82
N ILE A 220 -3.71 5.06 -4.71
CA ILE A 220 -2.97 6.22 -4.17
C ILE A 220 -1.47 5.92 -3.96
N PHE A 221 -1.12 4.69 -3.56
CA PHE A 221 0.28 4.33 -3.29
C PHE A 221 1.16 4.35 -4.55
N ALA A 222 0.60 4.33 -5.76
CA ALA A 222 1.39 4.51 -6.99
C ALA A 222 2.05 5.90 -7.05
N GLY A 223 1.39 6.93 -6.52
CA GLY A 223 1.90 8.31 -6.51
C GLY A 223 2.77 8.67 -5.31
N LEU A 224 2.70 7.87 -4.24
CA LEU A 224 3.27 8.22 -2.95
C LEU A 224 4.80 8.36 -3.00
N GLY A 225 5.48 7.44 -3.67
CA GLY A 225 6.94 7.46 -3.81
C GLY A 225 7.44 8.72 -4.53
N PRO A 226 6.98 9.02 -5.75
CA PRO A 226 7.32 10.25 -6.45
C PRO A 226 6.96 11.51 -5.67
N PHE A 227 5.75 11.58 -5.09
CA PHE A 227 5.31 12.74 -4.34
C PHE A 227 6.18 13.03 -3.12
N THR A 228 6.52 12.01 -2.33
CA THR A 228 7.41 12.15 -1.16
C THR A 228 8.83 12.57 -1.56
N ALA A 229 9.32 12.10 -2.71
CA ALA A 229 10.60 12.52 -3.27
C ALA A 229 10.57 13.99 -3.73
N GLU A 230 9.44 14.50 -4.21
CA GLU A 230 9.28 15.89 -4.67
C GLU A 230 9.02 16.89 -3.52
N LEU A 231 8.52 16.40 -2.37
CA LEU A 231 8.31 17.20 -1.15
C LEU A 231 9.62 17.45 -0.38
N ILE A 232 10.57 16.53 -0.47
CA ILE A 232 11.86 16.60 0.24
C ILE A 232 12.90 17.08 -0.78
N PRO A 233 13.39 18.34 -0.67
CA PRO A 233 14.39 18.90 -1.57
C PRO A 233 15.64 18.01 -1.70
N ASP A 234 16.38 18.16 -2.81
CA ASP A 234 17.51 17.29 -3.09
C ASP A 234 18.68 17.52 -2.14
N THR A 235 18.91 16.50 -1.34
CA THR A 235 19.98 16.44 -0.34
C THR A 235 20.50 15.00 -0.32
N GLU A 236 21.77 14.79 0.02
CA GLU A 236 22.32 13.44 0.25
C GLU A 236 21.49 12.61 1.27
N SER A 237 20.70 13.28 2.11
CA SER A 237 19.80 12.72 3.11
C SER A 237 18.40 12.34 2.60
N ARG A 238 18.00 12.66 1.36
CA ARG A 238 16.62 12.47 0.86
C ARG A 238 16.09 11.06 1.08
N ALA A 239 16.89 10.04 0.77
CA ALA A 239 16.51 8.64 0.96
C ALA A 239 16.26 8.29 2.44
N PHE A 240 17.06 8.86 3.35
CA PHE A 240 16.86 8.69 4.79
C PHE A 240 15.58 9.38 5.25
N LEU A 241 15.33 10.61 4.82
CA LEU A 241 14.15 11.39 5.20
C LEU A 241 12.85 10.79 4.66
N MET A 242 12.85 10.31 3.42
CA MET A 242 11.73 9.53 2.85
C MET A 242 11.50 8.24 3.65
N GLY A 243 12.57 7.53 4.01
CA GLY A 243 12.51 6.35 4.86
C GLY A 243 11.94 6.65 6.25
N LEU A 244 12.34 7.76 6.86
CA LEU A 244 11.83 8.21 8.15
C LEU A 244 10.34 8.57 8.08
N ALA A 245 9.93 9.33 7.06
CA ALA A 245 8.53 9.68 6.85
C ALA A 245 7.67 8.42 6.63
N TYR A 246 8.14 7.46 5.82
CA TYR A 246 7.39 6.24 5.51
C TYR A 246 7.29 5.29 6.70
N ASN A 247 8.41 5.01 7.37
CA ASN A 247 8.40 4.14 8.55
C ASN A 247 7.68 4.79 9.73
N GLY A 248 7.84 6.11 9.92
CA GLY A 248 7.09 6.86 10.91
C GLY A 248 5.58 6.86 10.64
N GLY A 249 5.17 7.02 9.37
CA GLY A 249 3.78 6.94 8.97
C GLY A 249 3.14 5.56 9.22
N ARG A 250 3.92 4.47 9.35
CA ARG A 250 3.36 3.15 9.70
C ARG A 250 2.72 3.10 11.09
N ILE A 251 2.98 4.08 11.95
CA ILE A 251 2.25 4.22 13.22
C ILE A 251 0.74 4.30 12.97
N GLY A 252 0.29 4.93 11.87
CA GLY A 252 -1.14 4.94 11.52
C GLY A 252 -1.69 3.55 11.24
N GLY A 253 -0.91 2.72 10.54
CA GLY A 253 -1.26 1.32 10.27
C GLY A 253 -1.24 0.43 11.51
N LEU A 254 -0.37 0.72 12.48
CA LEU A 254 -0.37 0.06 13.79
C LEU A 254 -1.62 0.41 14.60
N LEU A 255 -2.01 1.68 14.62
CA LEU A 255 -3.12 2.17 15.42
C LEU A 255 -4.49 1.80 14.82
N ALA A 256 -4.59 1.68 13.50
CA ALA A 256 -5.86 1.43 12.82
C ALA A 256 -6.60 0.17 13.34
N PRO A 257 -6.00 -1.03 13.36
CA PRO A 257 -6.70 -2.20 13.83
C PRO A 257 -7.22 -2.08 15.28
N SER A 258 -6.40 -1.54 16.18
CA SER A 258 -6.75 -1.38 17.59
C SER A 258 -7.87 -0.37 17.80
N ILE A 259 -7.79 0.80 17.17
CA ILE A 259 -8.81 1.85 17.31
C ILE A 259 -10.15 1.38 16.73
N ILE A 260 -10.12 0.78 15.53
CA ILE A 260 -11.34 0.25 14.89
C ILE A 260 -11.96 -0.86 15.75
N GLY A 261 -11.14 -1.77 16.28
CA GLY A 261 -11.61 -2.86 17.13
C GLY A 261 -12.29 -2.38 18.41
N VAL A 262 -11.67 -1.43 19.13
CA VAL A 262 -12.26 -0.86 20.36
C VAL A 262 -13.56 -0.12 20.08
N LEU A 263 -13.61 0.69 19.02
CA LEU A 263 -14.85 1.38 18.65
C LEU A 263 -15.93 0.41 18.19
N ALA A 264 -15.55 -0.68 17.53
CA ALA A 264 -16.48 -1.73 17.12
C ALA A 264 -17.16 -2.42 18.32
N THR A 265 -16.47 -2.57 19.46
CA THR A 265 -17.07 -3.17 20.67
C THR A 265 -18.05 -2.25 21.39
N HIS A 266 -17.97 -0.93 21.20
CA HIS A 266 -18.84 0.04 21.88
C HIS A 266 -20.02 0.52 21.03
N GLY A 267 -19.82 0.66 19.71
CA GLY A 267 -20.83 1.24 18.82
C GLY A 267 -21.04 0.48 17.51
N GLY A 268 -20.62 -0.78 17.44
CA GLY A 268 -20.76 -1.63 16.25
C GLY A 268 -19.62 -1.44 15.24
N ALA A 269 -19.43 -2.42 14.37
CA ALA A 269 -18.32 -2.41 13.41
C ALA A 269 -18.45 -1.26 12.39
N GLU A 270 -19.64 -0.70 12.20
CA GLU A 270 -19.91 0.50 11.40
C GLU A 270 -19.21 1.72 11.98
N LEU A 271 -19.30 1.92 13.31
CA LEU A 271 -18.60 3.01 14.00
C LEU A 271 -17.09 2.84 13.84
N GLY A 272 -16.58 1.62 14.02
CA GLY A 272 -15.19 1.30 13.78
C GLY A 272 -14.75 1.67 12.36
N MET A 273 -15.45 1.19 11.33
CA MET A 273 -15.09 1.48 9.93
C MET A 273 -15.23 2.96 9.59
N SER A 274 -16.13 3.70 10.23
CA SER A 274 -16.32 5.13 9.98
C SER A 274 -15.07 5.98 10.27
N THR A 275 -14.16 5.52 11.14
CA THR A 275 -12.90 6.24 11.39
C THR A 275 -12.00 6.29 10.16
N THR A 276 -12.13 5.33 9.24
CA THR A 276 -11.41 5.37 7.97
C THR A 276 -11.86 6.54 7.10
N ILE A 277 -13.15 6.93 7.16
CA ILE A 277 -13.69 8.12 6.49
C ILE A 277 -13.04 9.38 7.07
N ALA A 278 -12.95 9.48 8.40
CA ALA A 278 -12.26 10.58 9.06
C ALA A 278 -10.79 10.65 8.64
N ALA A 279 -10.10 9.50 8.57
CA ALA A 279 -8.72 9.43 8.09
C ALA A 279 -8.57 9.88 6.62
N PHE A 280 -9.52 9.55 5.74
CA PHE A 280 -9.55 10.08 4.37
C PHE A 280 -9.68 11.61 4.34
N VAL A 281 -10.57 12.17 5.18
CA VAL A 281 -10.75 13.62 5.29
C VAL A 281 -9.47 14.29 5.80
N PHE A 282 -8.84 13.76 6.84
CA PHE A 282 -7.57 14.30 7.34
C PHE A 282 -6.44 14.17 6.32
N ALA A 283 -6.37 13.08 5.57
CA ALA A 283 -5.43 12.95 4.45
C ALA A 283 -5.67 14.03 3.38
N ALA A 284 -6.93 14.34 3.06
CA ALA A 284 -7.29 15.40 2.12
C ALA A 284 -6.88 16.78 2.64
N VAL A 285 -7.04 17.04 3.95
CA VAL A 285 -6.56 18.27 4.60
C VAL A 285 -5.04 18.39 4.50
N VAL A 286 -4.29 17.31 4.75
CA VAL A 286 -2.82 17.32 4.60
C VAL A 286 -2.42 17.65 3.16
N ILE A 287 -3.09 17.05 2.17
CA ILE A 287 -2.85 17.31 0.74
C ILE A 287 -3.30 18.71 0.31
N PHE A 288 -4.28 19.30 0.98
CA PHE A 288 -4.69 20.68 0.73
C PHE A 288 -3.59 21.69 1.06
N PHE A 289 -2.83 21.46 2.12
CA PHE A 289 -1.69 22.31 2.47
C PHE A 289 -0.38 21.93 1.76
N ALA A 290 -0.34 20.76 1.12
CA ALA A 290 0.80 20.34 0.34
C ALA A 290 0.90 21.11 -1.00
N PRO A 291 2.12 21.47 -1.44
CA PRO A 291 2.31 22.10 -2.74
C PRO A 291 2.02 21.12 -3.88
N GLU A 292 1.58 21.64 -5.03
CA GLU A 292 1.59 20.85 -6.27
C GLU A 292 3.03 20.65 -6.73
N THR A 293 3.35 19.44 -7.14
CA THR A 293 4.72 19.00 -7.45
C THR A 293 4.94 18.61 -8.91
N LYS A 294 3.88 18.67 -9.74
CA LYS A 294 3.97 18.43 -11.18
C LYS A 294 5.09 19.25 -11.84
N GLY A 295 6.02 18.55 -12.51
CA GLY A 295 7.10 19.18 -13.29
C GLY A 295 8.26 19.73 -12.47
N ARG A 296 8.28 19.53 -11.14
CA ARG A 296 9.39 19.95 -10.29
C ARG A 296 10.63 19.12 -10.60
N GLN A 297 11.70 19.76 -11.06
CA GLN A 297 12.98 19.09 -11.26
C GLN A 297 13.62 18.78 -9.89
N LEU A 298 13.93 17.50 -9.68
CA LEU A 298 14.83 17.05 -8.61
C LEU A 298 16.24 17.56 -8.99
N LYS A 299 16.88 18.34 -8.12
CA LYS A 299 18.16 19.01 -8.38
C LYS A 299 19.35 18.15 -7.99
#